data_AF-A0A954NRC2-F1
#
_entry.id   AF-A0A954NRC2-F1
#
_cell.length_a   1.000
_cell.length_b   1.000
_cell.length_c   1.000
_cell.angle_alpha   90.00
_cell.angle_beta   90.00
_cell.angle_gamma   90.00
#
_symmetry.space_group_name_H-M   'P 1'
#
loop_
_entity.id
_entity.type
_entity.pdbx_description
1 polymer ?
#
loop_
_entity_poly.entity_id
_entity_poly.type
_entity_poly.pdbx_seq_one_letter_code
_entity_poly.pdbx_strand_id
1 'polypeptide(L)'
;MELPVISLPQAVPLQRERKPQDNIPQTRMEREALRSDLRNFVQERKPVPPVPLGELRELTDEFVQREAIDPKYADYVGVVLSSEVWREQLAAVPYDRRLLLLPKCLRVEEHCTAPFDEFGLLCKNCGQCSIQDLQEEAERLGYAVLVAEGSTLVMSIIETGKIEAIVGVSCLSVLEKAFPYMEAAAIPGVAIPLLQDDCKEVTVDLDWIWEVIHLNSDDRTHRLNLDELRDEVQQWFEPESLEALMGPPRSATEKLAQNSLAQNGKRWRPFLTVCAWKALIDDSEARPLRDLKLLAIAVECFHKASLIHDDIEDDDEFRYGERTMHAEEGIPVAINVGDLLIGEGYRLISEAGFAPEQVVEMI
;
A
#
# COMPACT_ATOMS: atom_id res chain seq x y z
N MET A 1 42.00 6.03 36.23
CA MET A 1 40.72 6.18 35.51
C MET A 1 40.97 5.58 34.14
N GLU A 2 40.71 4.28 33.99
CA GLU A 2 40.87 3.58 32.72
C GLU A 2 39.78 4.08 31.76
N LEU A 3 40.20 4.59 30.61
CA LEU A 3 39.27 4.96 29.55
C LEU A 3 38.58 3.69 29.05
N PRO A 4 37.25 3.69 28.85
CA PRO A 4 36.57 2.53 28.31
C PRO A 4 37.17 2.18 26.94
N VAL A 5 37.61 0.93 26.82
CA VAL A 5 38.10 0.38 25.55
C VAL A 5 36.95 0.44 24.57
N ILE A 6 37.05 1.31 23.57
CA ILE A 6 36.13 1.35 22.45
C ILE A 6 36.33 0.04 21.69
N SER A 7 35.41 -0.91 21.86
CA SER A 7 35.35 -2.08 21.00
C SER A 7 34.90 -1.60 19.63
N LEU A 8 35.83 -1.55 18.68
CA LEU A 8 35.46 -1.34 17.28
C LEU A 8 34.55 -2.49 16.85
N PRO A 9 33.42 -2.22 16.17
CA PRO A 9 32.60 -3.29 15.60
C PRO A 9 33.47 -4.14 14.68
N GLN A 10 33.23 -5.46 14.69
CA GLN A 10 33.95 -6.39 13.83
C GLN A 10 33.73 -5.97 12.38
N ALA A 11 34.81 -5.84 11.60
CA ALA A 11 34.70 -5.48 10.20
C ALA A 11 33.83 -6.51 9.46
N VAL A 12 32.93 -6.02 8.60
CA VAL A 12 32.07 -6.83 7.73
C VAL A 12 32.90 -7.96 7.11
N PRO A 13 32.54 -9.24 7.32
CA PRO A 13 33.20 -10.32 6.61
C PRO A 13 32.98 -10.11 5.10
N LEU A 14 34.07 -9.91 4.36
CA LEU A 14 34.02 -9.83 2.91
C LEU A 14 33.38 -11.11 2.36
N GLN A 15 32.35 -10.96 1.54
CA GLN A 15 31.76 -12.10 0.84
C GLN A 15 32.85 -12.79 0.02
N ARG A 16 32.89 -14.12 0.09
CA ARG A 16 33.81 -14.91 -0.75
C ARG A 16 33.40 -14.73 -2.20
N GLU A 17 34.34 -14.35 -3.07
CA GLU A 17 34.04 -14.24 -4.49
C GLU A 17 33.61 -15.61 -5.06
N ARG A 18 32.40 -15.64 -5.62
CA ARG A 18 31.83 -16.81 -6.30
C ARG A 18 31.31 -16.38 -7.66
N LYS A 19 31.43 -17.27 -8.64
CA LYS A 19 30.90 -17.03 -9.98
C LYS A 19 29.36 -16.90 -9.90
N PRO A 20 28.75 -15.86 -10.50
CA PRO A 20 27.30 -15.80 -10.65
C PRO A 20 26.76 -16.93 -11.53
N GLN A 21 25.45 -17.18 -11.45
CA GLN A 21 24.74 -18.03 -12.40
C GLN A 21 24.96 -17.55 -13.84
N ASP A 22 24.89 -18.46 -14.82
CA ASP A 22 25.20 -18.13 -16.23
C ASP A 22 24.18 -17.16 -16.86
N ASN A 23 22.96 -17.08 -16.31
CA ASN A 23 21.90 -16.13 -16.66
C ASN A 23 21.95 -14.81 -15.86
N ILE A 24 23.08 -14.51 -15.21
CA ILE A 24 23.34 -13.23 -14.53
C ILE A 24 24.62 -12.61 -15.11
N PRO A 25 24.72 -11.28 -15.31
CA PRO A 25 25.97 -10.65 -15.73
C PRO A 25 27.10 -10.94 -14.75
N GLN A 26 28.26 -11.31 -15.29
CA GLN A 26 29.30 -12.02 -14.53
C GLN A 26 30.11 -11.07 -13.65
N THR A 27 30.33 -9.84 -14.11
CA THR A 27 31.08 -8.83 -13.36
C THR A 27 30.14 -7.86 -12.65
N ARG A 28 30.60 -7.33 -11.52
CA ARG A 28 29.90 -6.28 -10.78
C ARG A 28 29.69 -5.02 -11.64
N MET A 29 30.70 -4.63 -12.41
CA MET A 29 30.62 -3.45 -13.28
C MET A 29 29.52 -3.57 -14.34
N GLU A 30 29.35 -4.76 -14.94
CA GLU A 30 28.26 -5.00 -15.90
C GLU A 30 26.89 -4.87 -15.22
N ARG A 31 26.73 -5.41 -14.00
CA ARG A 31 25.46 -5.32 -13.25
C ARG A 31 25.14 -3.88 -12.84
N GLU A 32 26.13 -3.11 -12.41
CA GLU A 32 25.96 -1.70 -12.07
C GLU A 32 25.59 -0.84 -13.28
N ALA A 33 26.29 -1.05 -14.41
CA ALA A 33 25.96 -0.37 -15.67
C ALA A 33 24.53 -0.68 -16.12
N LEU A 34 24.16 -1.97 -16.14
CA LEU A 34 22.81 -2.40 -16.51
C LEU A 34 21.73 -1.77 -15.63
N ARG A 35 21.94 -1.70 -14.30
CA ARG A 35 20.99 -1.05 -13.39
C ARG A 35 20.85 0.44 -13.68
N SER A 36 21.95 1.12 -13.97
CA SER A 36 21.94 2.54 -14.37
C SER A 36 21.16 2.75 -15.67
N ASP A 37 21.37 1.90 -16.66
CA ASP A 37 20.70 2.00 -17.96
C ASP A 37 19.20 1.69 -17.85
N LEU A 38 18.82 0.68 -17.05
CA LEU A 38 17.44 0.36 -16.74
C LEU A 38 16.73 1.51 -16.02
N ARG A 39 17.41 2.19 -15.09
CA ARG A 39 16.87 3.36 -14.41
C ARG A 39 16.53 4.48 -15.40
N ASN A 40 17.45 4.76 -16.33
CA ASN A 40 17.21 5.75 -17.39
C ASN A 40 16.04 5.33 -18.29
N PHE A 41 15.95 4.04 -18.64
CA PHE A 41 14.86 3.50 -19.44
C PHE A 41 13.49 3.64 -18.75
N VAL A 42 13.40 3.33 -17.45
CA VAL A 42 12.18 3.51 -16.65
C VAL A 42 11.78 5.00 -16.60
N GLN A 43 12.73 5.91 -16.44
CA GLN A 43 12.45 7.36 -16.47
C GLN A 43 11.96 7.84 -17.84
N GLU A 44 12.43 7.22 -18.93
CA GLU A 44 11.99 7.51 -20.30
C GLU A 44 10.58 7.01 -20.57
N ARG A 45 10.27 5.76 -20.19
CA ARG A 45 8.98 5.10 -20.46
C ARG A 45 7.88 5.46 -19.45
N LYS A 46 8.26 5.80 -18.22
CA LYS A 46 7.38 6.13 -17.08
C LYS A 46 6.23 5.12 -16.89
N PRO A 47 6.53 3.81 -16.79
CA PRO A 47 5.50 2.83 -16.47
C PRO A 47 4.88 3.13 -15.11
N VAL A 48 3.57 2.89 -14.98
CA VAL A 48 2.83 3.14 -13.73
C VAL A 48 2.70 1.82 -12.96
N PRO A 49 3.27 1.70 -11.75
CA PRO A 49 3.13 0.47 -10.97
C PRO A 49 1.74 0.35 -10.30
N PRO A 50 1.20 -0.87 -10.14
CA PRO A 50 1.80 -2.16 -10.50
C PRO A 50 1.76 -2.41 -12.01
N VAL A 51 2.90 -2.83 -12.58
CA VAL A 51 3.00 -3.19 -14.01
C VAL A 51 2.62 -4.66 -14.16
N PRO A 52 1.59 -4.99 -14.96
CA PRO A 52 1.20 -6.37 -15.20
C PRO A 52 2.34 -7.20 -15.80
N LEU A 53 2.42 -8.49 -15.44
CA LEU A 53 3.51 -9.37 -15.91
C LEU A 53 3.68 -9.40 -17.45
N GLY A 54 2.59 -9.29 -18.20
CA GLY A 54 2.64 -9.21 -19.67
C GLY A 54 3.36 -7.96 -20.17
N GLU A 55 3.00 -6.80 -19.63
CA GLU A 55 3.62 -5.52 -19.94
C GLU A 55 5.08 -5.47 -19.47
N LEU A 56 5.38 -6.03 -18.29
CA LEU A 56 6.75 -6.13 -17.78
C LEU A 56 7.65 -6.92 -18.75
N ARG A 57 7.14 -8.01 -19.34
CA ARG A 57 7.87 -8.80 -20.34
C ARG A 57 8.10 -8.00 -21.62
N GLU A 58 7.10 -7.28 -22.11
CA GLU A 58 7.24 -6.43 -23.29
C GLU A 58 8.30 -5.34 -23.10
N LEU A 59 8.31 -4.67 -21.94
CA LEU A 59 9.33 -3.68 -21.58
C LEU A 59 10.73 -4.30 -21.45
N THR A 60 10.80 -5.51 -20.89
CA THR A 60 12.06 -6.27 -20.77
C THR A 60 12.62 -6.62 -22.15
N ASP A 61 11.79 -7.16 -23.04
CA ASP A 61 12.18 -7.53 -24.40
C ASP A 61 12.60 -6.30 -25.21
N GLU A 62 11.89 -5.17 -25.05
CA GLU A 62 12.26 -3.90 -25.67
C GLU A 62 13.66 -3.46 -25.22
N PHE A 63 13.91 -3.45 -23.91
CA PHE A 63 15.21 -3.05 -23.35
C PHE A 63 16.34 -3.97 -23.81
N VAL A 64 16.14 -5.30 -23.74
CA VAL A 64 17.12 -6.30 -24.16
C VAL A 64 17.50 -6.12 -25.63
N GLN A 65 16.52 -5.86 -26.51
CA GLN A 65 16.77 -5.64 -27.93
C GLN A 65 17.48 -4.31 -28.19
N ARG A 66 17.05 -3.23 -27.52
CA ARG A 66 17.58 -1.87 -27.71
C ARG A 66 19.04 -1.76 -27.30
N GLU A 67 19.38 -2.28 -26.12
CA GLU A 67 20.73 -2.20 -25.57
C GLU A 67 21.63 -3.39 -25.98
N ALA A 68 21.13 -4.25 -26.89
CA ALA A 68 21.81 -5.44 -27.40
C ALA A 68 22.33 -6.37 -26.28
N ILE A 69 21.53 -6.54 -25.22
CA ILE A 69 21.83 -7.42 -24.09
C ILE A 69 21.67 -8.88 -24.53
N ASP A 70 22.54 -9.77 -24.03
CA ASP A 70 22.41 -11.21 -24.28
C ASP A 70 21.04 -11.70 -23.74
N PRO A 71 20.19 -12.33 -24.57
CA PRO A 71 18.86 -12.78 -24.15
C PRO A 71 18.85 -13.72 -22.95
N LYS A 72 19.97 -14.40 -22.64
CA LYS A 72 20.07 -15.23 -21.43
C LYS A 72 19.94 -14.42 -20.13
N TYR A 73 20.10 -13.09 -20.18
CA TYR A 73 19.93 -12.19 -19.03
C TYR A 73 18.52 -11.62 -18.90
N ALA A 74 17.57 -11.99 -19.78
CA ALA A 74 16.22 -11.43 -19.79
C ALA A 74 15.51 -11.53 -18.43
N ASP A 75 15.60 -12.68 -17.76
CA ASP A 75 15.02 -12.89 -16.43
C ASP A 75 15.61 -11.91 -15.40
N TYR A 76 16.93 -11.75 -15.37
CA TYR A 76 17.62 -10.80 -14.50
C TYR A 76 17.22 -9.35 -14.81
N VAL A 77 17.16 -8.99 -16.10
CA VAL A 77 16.72 -7.67 -16.57
C VAL A 77 15.29 -7.39 -16.10
N GLY A 78 14.36 -8.35 -16.28
CA GLY A 78 12.97 -8.19 -15.88
C GLY A 78 12.81 -7.95 -14.39
N VAL A 79 13.61 -8.65 -13.56
CA VAL A 79 13.62 -8.41 -12.11
C VAL A 79 14.14 -7.02 -11.76
N VAL A 80 15.27 -6.61 -12.35
CA VAL A 80 15.86 -5.29 -12.06
C VAL A 80 14.95 -4.17 -12.58
N LEU A 81 14.33 -4.35 -13.76
CA LEU A 81 13.38 -3.41 -14.33
C LEU A 81 12.18 -3.23 -13.39
N SER A 82 11.55 -4.32 -12.95
CA SER A 82 10.45 -4.27 -11.97
C SER A 82 10.84 -3.51 -10.70
N SER A 83 12.03 -3.78 -10.17
CA SER A 83 12.59 -3.07 -9.02
C SER A 83 12.77 -1.57 -9.24
N GLU A 84 13.26 -1.16 -10.42
CA GLU A 84 13.44 0.26 -10.76
C GLU A 84 12.09 0.96 -10.99
N VAL A 85 11.05 0.27 -11.47
CA VAL A 85 9.69 0.83 -11.56
C VAL A 85 9.12 1.19 -10.17
N TRP A 86 9.37 0.36 -9.16
CA TRP A 86 8.87 0.58 -7.80
C TRP A 86 9.76 1.48 -6.92
N ARG A 87 10.92 1.89 -7.43
CA ARG A 87 11.97 2.54 -6.65
C ARG A 87 11.50 3.81 -5.94
N GLU A 88 10.78 4.68 -6.65
CA GLU A 88 10.30 5.95 -6.10
C GLU A 88 9.20 5.73 -5.04
N GLN A 89 8.29 4.76 -5.28
CA GLN A 89 7.22 4.44 -4.35
C GLN A 89 7.78 3.80 -3.07
N LEU A 90 8.79 2.93 -3.19
CA LEU A 90 9.52 2.41 -2.02
C LEU A 90 10.12 3.57 -1.21
N ALA A 91 10.76 4.54 -1.88
CA ALA A 91 11.41 5.68 -1.25
C ALA A 91 10.42 6.59 -0.48
N ALA A 92 9.17 6.69 -0.94
CA ALA A 92 8.12 7.48 -0.30
C ALA A 92 7.51 6.83 0.95
N VAL A 93 7.59 5.49 1.08
CA VAL A 93 7.05 4.79 2.27
C VAL A 93 7.95 5.04 3.48
N PRO A 94 7.43 5.38 4.68
CA PRO A 94 8.25 5.53 5.89
C PRO A 94 9.02 4.24 6.24
N TYR A 95 10.24 4.35 6.77
CA TYR A 95 11.09 3.18 7.07
C TYR A 95 10.43 2.19 8.04
N ASP A 96 9.65 2.66 9.00
CA ASP A 96 8.92 1.86 9.98
C ASP A 96 7.73 1.08 9.41
N ARG A 97 7.39 1.33 8.14
CA ARG A 97 6.40 0.57 7.36
C ARG A 97 7.04 -0.30 6.29
N ARG A 98 8.36 -0.48 6.31
CA ARG A 98 9.09 -1.30 5.34
C ARG A 98 9.56 -2.62 5.95
N LEU A 99 9.55 -3.67 5.12
CA LEU A 99 10.11 -4.98 5.46
C LEU A 99 11.37 -5.23 4.64
N LEU A 100 12.47 -5.56 5.31
CA LEU A 100 13.65 -6.15 4.69
C LEU A 100 13.59 -7.67 4.84
N LEU A 101 13.48 -8.38 3.72
CA LEU A 101 13.46 -9.83 3.67
C LEU A 101 14.80 -10.35 3.15
N LEU A 102 15.55 -11.02 4.03
CA LEU A 102 16.84 -11.62 3.73
C LEU A 102 16.72 -13.16 3.65
N PRO A 103 17.48 -13.82 2.76
CA PRO A 103 17.51 -15.26 2.70
C PRO A 103 18.53 -15.79 3.71
N LYS A 104 18.20 -16.90 4.38
CA LYS A 104 19.15 -17.58 5.27
C LYS A 104 20.42 -18.06 4.54
N CYS A 105 20.35 -18.23 3.21
CA CYS A 105 21.47 -18.67 2.36
C CYS A 105 22.70 -17.74 2.42
N LEU A 106 22.55 -16.48 2.83
CA LEU A 106 23.67 -15.55 3.03
C LEU A 106 24.56 -15.94 4.21
N ARG A 107 24.08 -16.83 5.10
CA ARG A 107 24.83 -17.28 6.27
C ARG A 107 25.95 -18.24 5.87
N VAL A 108 27.01 -18.25 6.68
CA VAL A 108 27.99 -19.35 6.69
C VAL A 108 27.40 -20.50 7.50
N GLU A 109 26.79 -21.47 6.81
CA GLU A 109 26.00 -22.55 7.43
C GLU A 109 26.79 -23.33 8.48
N GLU A 110 28.06 -23.63 8.22
CA GLU A 110 28.94 -24.39 9.11
C GLU A 110 29.22 -23.68 10.46
N HIS A 111 29.03 -22.37 10.52
CA HIS A 111 29.37 -21.54 11.69
C HIS A 111 28.16 -20.82 12.30
N CYS A 112 27.01 -20.86 11.63
CA CYS A 112 25.81 -20.19 12.07
C CYS A 112 25.06 -21.04 13.13
N THR A 113 25.04 -20.55 14.38
CA THR A 113 24.36 -21.19 15.53
C THR A 113 23.02 -20.54 15.88
N ALA A 114 22.49 -19.71 14.98
CA ALA A 114 21.21 -19.05 15.15
C ALA A 114 20.06 -20.08 15.09
N PRO A 115 19.09 -20.01 16.04
CA PRO A 115 17.94 -20.88 16.03
C PRO A 115 16.94 -20.46 14.96
N PHE A 116 15.99 -21.35 14.67
CA PHE A 116 14.86 -21.07 13.79
C PHE A 116 13.57 -21.11 14.61
N ASP A 117 12.65 -20.22 14.30
CA ASP A 117 11.28 -20.26 14.77
C ASP A 117 10.30 -20.42 13.59
N GLU A 118 9.01 -20.13 13.80
CA GLU A 118 8.00 -20.18 12.75
C GLU A 118 8.14 -19.06 11.71
N PHE A 119 8.87 -17.98 12.04
CA PHE A 119 9.06 -16.81 11.20
C PHE A 119 10.36 -16.86 10.39
N GLY A 120 11.40 -17.54 10.89
CA GLY A 120 12.64 -17.73 10.15
C GLY A 120 13.87 -17.94 11.04
N LEU A 121 15.03 -17.56 10.53
CA LEU A 121 16.31 -17.58 11.24
C LEU A 121 16.39 -16.39 12.22
N LEU A 122 16.64 -16.66 13.49
CA LEU A 122 16.84 -15.64 14.51
C LEU A 122 18.33 -15.29 14.63
N CYS A 123 18.78 -14.30 13.86
CA CYS A 123 20.18 -13.86 13.89
C CYS A 123 20.62 -13.48 15.31
N LYS A 124 21.81 -13.95 15.71
CA LYS A 124 22.42 -13.67 17.03
C LYS A 124 23.57 -12.66 16.94
N ASN A 125 23.70 -11.98 15.80
CA ASN A 125 24.75 -10.98 15.56
C ASN A 125 26.15 -11.52 15.88
N CYS A 126 26.50 -12.66 15.28
CA CYS A 126 27.76 -13.38 15.52
C CYS A 126 28.95 -12.89 14.68
N GLY A 127 28.75 -11.93 13.77
CA GLY A 127 29.78 -11.31 12.94
C GLY A 127 30.28 -12.17 11.77
N GLN A 128 29.61 -13.28 11.46
CA GLN A 128 30.11 -14.27 10.48
C GLN A 128 29.57 -14.10 9.06
N CYS A 129 28.55 -13.26 8.86
CA CYS A 129 27.95 -13.00 7.54
C CYS A 129 27.31 -11.61 7.50
N SER A 130 26.96 -11.14 6.30
CA SER A 130 26.38 -9.81 6.09
C SER A 130 24.96 -9.63 6.64
N ILE A 131 24.29 -10.71 7.08
CA ILE A 131 22.93 -10.63 7.63
C ILE A 131 22.89 -9.71 8.85
N GLN A 132 23.91 -9.79 9.73
CA GLN A 132 23.96 -8.95 10.92
C GLN A 132 23.98 -7.47 10.56
N ASP A 133 24.91 -7.04 9.71
CA ASP A 133 25.10 -5.61 9.42
C ASP A 133 23.86 -5.03 8.72
N LEU A 134 23.26 -5.80 7.80
CA LEU A 134 22.03 -5.42 7.12
C LEU A 134 20.85 -5.35 8.08
N GLN A 135 20.74 -6.31 9.00
CA GLN A 135 19.67 -6.33 10.00
C GLN A 135 19.82 -5.16 10.98
N GLU A 136 21.00 -4.97 11.56
CA GLU A 136 21.27 -3.88 12.51
C GLU A 136 20.98 -2.51 11.88
N GLU A 137 21.41 -2.30 10.62
CA GLU A 137 21.14 -1.03 9.94
C GLU A 137 19.65 -0.85 9.61
N ALA A 138 19.01 -1.86 9.06
CA ALA A 138 17.61 -1.76 8.69
C ALA A 138 16.73 -1.51 9.93
N GLU A 139 16.98 -2.22 11.03
CA GLU A 139 16.32 -1.99 12.32
C GLU A 139 16.61 -0.57 12.86
N ARG A 140 17.83 -0.06 12.72
CA ARG A 140 18.20 1.31 13.10
C ARG A 140 17.42 2.37 12.31
N LEU A 141 17.15 2.10 11.03
CA LEU A 141 16.31 2.96 10.17
C LEU A 141 14.82 2.85 10.52
N GLY A 142 14.39 1.71 11.06
CA GLY A 142 13.02 1.43 11.51
C GLY A 142 12.36 0.22 10.84
N TYR A 143 13.03 -0.44 9.89
CA TYR A 143 12.49 -1.58 9.17
C TYR A 143 12.10 -2.72 10.12
N ALA A 144 11.03 -3.44 9.76
CA ALA A 144 10.91 -4.83 10.16
C ALA A 144 11.92 -5.66 9.35
N VAL A 145 12.63 -6.59 9.98
CA VAL A 145 13.58 -7.47 9.29
C VAL A 145 13.19 -8.92 9.51
N LEU A 146 13.16 -9.70 8.42
CA LEU A 146 12.94 -11.14 8.47
C LEU A 146 14.04 -11.88 7.70
N VAL A 147 14.53 -12.95 8.30
CA VAL A 147 15.46 -13.86 7.62
C VAL A 147 14.75 -15.18 7.34
N ALA A 148 14.05 -15.25 6.22
CA ALA A 148 13.12 -16.35 5.94
C ALA A 148 13.17 -16.83 4.49
N GLU A 149 12.74 -18.07 4.26
CA GLU A 149 12.57 -18.66 2.95
C GLU A 149 11.10 -19.04 2.76
N GLY A 150 10.25 -18.07 2.45
CA GLY A 150 8.83 -18.37 2.22
C GLY A 150 8.02 -17.14 1.84
N SER A 151 7.30 -17.24 0.72
CA SER A 151 6.35 -16.20 0.28
C SER A 151 5.11 -16.14 1.17
N THR A 152 4.70 -17.23 1.81
CA THR A 152 3.46 -17.29 2.62
C THR A 152 3.49 -16.39 3.85
N LEU A 153 4.63 -16.32 4.55
CA LEU A 153 4.77 -15.44 5.71
C LEU A 153 4.81 -13.97 5.32
N VAL A 154 5.44 -13.66 4.19
CA VAL A 154 5.47 -12.30 3.66
C VAL A 154 4.04 -11.84 3.35
N MET A 155 3.22 -12.70 2.75
CA MET A 155 1.82 -12.40 2.47
C MET A 155 1.00 -12.17 3.75
N SER A 156 1.18 -12.99 4.79
CA SER A 156 0.42 -12.76 6.03
C SER A 156 0.80 -11.45 6.72
N ILE A 157 2.06 -11.02 6.61
CA ILE A 157 2.52 -9.74 7.16
C ILE A 157 1.99 -8.56 6.35
N ILE A 158 2.00 -8.68 5.02
CA ILE A 158 1.34 -7.76 4.09
C ILE A 158 -0.14 -7.59 4.48
N GLU A 159 -0.86 -8.70 4.67
CA GLU A 159 -2.29 -8.71 5.00
C GLU A 159 -2.61 -8.04 6.35
N THR A 160 -1.62 -7.89 7.24
CA THR A 160 -1.81 -7.13 8.48
C THR A 160 -1.90 -5.61 8.29
N GLY A 161 -1.55 -5.09 7.11
CA GLY A 161 -1.50 -3.65 6.83
C GLY A 161 -0.36 -2.89 7.50
N LYS A 162 0.49 -3.56 8.29
CA LYS A 162 1.62 -2.93 8.99
C LYS A 162 2.82 -2.64 8.08
N ILE A 163 2.94 -3.40 7.00
CA ILE A 163 4.02 -3.26 6.03
C ILE A 163 3.42 -2.79 4.72
N GLU A 164 3.94 -1.68 4.21
CA GLU A 164 3.47 -1.04 2.98
C GLU A 164 4.50 -1.12 1.86
N ALA A 165 5.73 -1.56 2.14
CA ALA A 165 6.73 -1.83 1.10
C ALA A 165 7.77 -2.87 1.52
N ILE A 166 8.39 -3.53 0.52
CA ILE A 166 9.28 -4.66 0.75
C ILE A 166 10.60 -4.50 -0.02
N VAL A 167 11.71 -4.71 0.66
CA VAL A 167 13.02 -4.96 0.03
C VAL A 167 13.32 -6.44 0.18
N GLY A 168 13.27 -7.18 -0.93
CA GLY A 168 13.41 -8.63 -0.94
C GLY A 168 14.72 -9.06 -1.58
N VAL A 169 15.50 -9.87 -0.88
CA VAL A 169 16.72 -10.50 -1.40
C VAL A 169 16.46 -12.00 -1.57
N SER A 170 16.58 -12.54 -2.79
CA SER A 170 16.35 -13.97 -3.03
C SER A 170 16.95 -14.42 -4.36
N CYS A 171 16.95 -15.73 -4.63
CA CYS A 171 17.39 -16.24 -5.92
C CYS A 171 16.40 -15.85 -7.03
N LEU A 172 16.91 -15.73 -8.25
CA LEU A 172 16.16 -15.22 -9.39
C LEU A 172 14.84 -15.98 -9.62
N SER A 173 14.89 -17.32 -9.56
CA SER A 173 13.73 -18.20 -9.75
C SER A 173 12.64 -18.09 -8.68
N VAL A 174 12.97 -17.56 -7.49
CA VAL A 174 12.00 -17.27 -6.43
C VAL A 174 11.42 -15.87 -6.59
N LEU A 175 12.24 -14.88 -6.97
CA LEU A 175 11.80 -13.50 -7.20
C LEU A 175 10.76 -13.43 -8.32
N GLU A 176 10.95 -14.16 -9.42
CA GLU A 176 9.98 -14.20 -10.52
C GLU A 176 8.60 -14.71 -10.09
N LYS A 177 8.57 -15.67 -9.16
CA LYS A 177 7.32 -16.23 -8.63
C LYS A 177 6.63 -15.28 -7.64
N ALA A 178 7.34 -14.29 -7.12
CA ALA A 178 6.79 -13.31 -6.19
C ALA A 178 5.99 -12.21 -6.93
N PHE A 179 6.27 -11.94 -8.20
CA PHE A 179 5.64 -10.84 -8.94
C PHE A 179 4.11 -10.85 -8.96
N PRO A 180 3.42 -11.97 -9.27
CA PRO A 180 1.97 -11.97 -9.30
C PRO A 180 1.34 -11.58 -7.97
N TYR A 181 2.00 -11.91 -6.86
CA TYR A 181 1.52 -11.57 -5.53
C TYR A 181 1.74 -10.09 -5.19
N MET A 182 2.90 -9.54 -5.55
CA MET A 182 3.19 -8.12 -5.37
C MET A 182 2.29 -7.23 -6.25
N GLU A 183 2.03 -7.67 -7.48
CA GLU A 183 1.09 -7.04 -8.41
C GLU A 183 -0.33 -7.04 -7.81
N ALA A 184 -0.81 -8.20 -7.35
CA ALA A 184 -2.15 -8.34 -6.78
C ALA A 184 -2.34 -7.53 -5.49
N ALA A 185 -1.32 -7.44 -4.65
CA ALA A 185 -1.34 -6.64 -3.42
C ALA A 185 -1.06 -5.13 -3.68
N ALA A 186 -0.62 -4.77 -4.88
CA ALA A 186 -0.17 -3.42 -5.24
C ALA A 186 0.88 -2.83 -4.28
N ILE A 187 1.77 -3.68 -3.75
CA ILE A 187 2.78 -3.30 -2.77
C ILE A 187 4.09 -2.95 -3.47
N PRO A 188 4.64 -1.75 -3.24
CA PRO A 188 6.00 -1.42 -3.65
C PRO A 188 6.99 -2.45 -3.16
N GLY A 189 7.74 -3.03 -4.09
CA GLY A 189 8.90 -3.79 -3.65
C GLY A 189 10.02 -3.86 -4.65
N VAL A 190 11.21 -3.88 -4.06
CA VAL A 190 12.48 -3.96 -4.76
C VAL A 190 13.06 -5.34 -4.49
N ALA A 191 13.20 -6.10 -5.57
CA ALA A 191 13.78 -7.43 -5.61
C ALA A 191 15.26 -7.35 -6.01
N ILE A 192 16.13 -7.88 -5.15
CA ILE A 192 17.59 -7.90 -5.33
C ILE A 192 18.03 -9.36 -5.50
N PRO A 193 18.45 -9.77 -6.73
CA PRO A 193 18.85 -11.15 -7.00
C PRO A 193 20.12 -11.56 -6.27
N LEU A 194 20.09 -12.77 -5.68
CA LEU A 194 21.29 -13.51 -5.32
C LEU A 194 22.05 -13.93 -6.58
N LEU A 195 23.38 -13.96 -6.48
CA LEU A 195 24.25 -14.33 -7.60
C LEU A 195 24.32 -15.85 -7.78
N GLN A 196 24.00 -16.64 -6.75
CA GLN A 196 23.92 -18.11 -6.80
C GLN A 196 22.56 -18.60 -6.29
N ASP A 197 22.17 -19.81 -6.69
CA ASP A 197 20.91 -20.48 -6.34
C ASP A 197 21.12 -21.84 -5.63
N ASP A 198 22.36 -22.19 -5.30
CA ASP A 198 22.72 -23.46 -4.66
C ASP A 198 22.55 -23.48 -3.13
N CYS A 199 22.02 -22.38 -2.58
CA CYS A 199 21.73 -22.18 -1.16
C CYS A 199 22.91 -22.41 -0.21
N LYS A 200 24.16 -22.24 -0.68
CA LYS A 200 25.36 -22.49 0.11
C LYS A 200 26.31 -21.30 0.06
N GLU A 201 26.36 -20.48 1.11
CA GLU A 201 27.22 -19.28 1.14
C GLU A 201 27.04 -18.45 -0.14
N VAL A 202 25.79 -18.11 -0.45
CA VAL A 202 25.47 -17.34 -1.65
C VAL A 202 25.91 -15.89 -1.48
N THR A 203 26.16 -15.23 -2.59
CA THR A 203 26.61 -13.83 -2.64
C THR A 203 25.55 -12.94 -3.28
N VAL A 204 25.64 -11.65 -3.02
CA VAL A 204 24.75 -10.60 -3.53
C VAL A 204 25.53 -9.31 -3.64
N ASP A 205 25.12 -8.42 -4.55
CA ASP A 205 25.70 -7.07 -4.61
C ASP A 205 25.27 -6.27 -3.37
N LEU A 206 26.07 -6.35 -2.30
CA LEU A 206 25.76 -5.72 -1.01
C LEU A 206 25.49 -4.22 -1.15
N ASP A 207 26.27 -3.52 -1.97
CA ASP A 207 26.11 -2.08 -2.19
C ASP A 207 24.73 -1.73 -2.77
N TRP A 208 24.10 -2.65 -3.51
CA TRP A 208 22.73 -2.47 -3.96
C TRP A 208 21.73 -2.54 -2.80
N ILE A 209 21.90 -3.49 -1.88
CA ILE A 209 21.04 -3.56 -0.68
C ILE A 209 21.21 -2.29 0.15
N TRP A 210 22.45 -1.88 0.41
CA TRP A 210 22.76 -0.64 1.13
C TRP A 210 22.14 0.59 0.47
N GLU A 211 22.23 0.73 -0.85
CA GLU A 211 21.58 1.80 -1.60
C GLU A 211 20.06 1.79 -1.38
N VAL A 212 19.42 0.62 -1.51
CA VAL A 212 17.96 0.48 -1.49
C VAL A 212 17.36 0.69 -0.10
N ILE A 213 17.97 0.14 0.96
CA ILE A 213 17.45 0.32 2.33
C ILE A 213 17.54 1.78 2.80
N HIS A 214 18.43 2.56 2.20
CA HIS A 214 18.58 3.99 2.49
C HIS A 214 17.71 4.90 1.64
N LEU A 215 16.97 4.37 0.66
CA LEU A 215 16.11 5.21 -0.18
C LEU A 215 15.10 5.98 0.66
N ASN A 216 15.03 7.28 0.45
CA ASN A 216 14.00 8.15 1.00
C ASN A 216 13.56 9.14 -0.07
N SER A 217 12.36 9.66 0.12
CA SER A 217 11.82 10.77 -0.65
C SER A 217 11.47 11.90 0.32
N ASP A 218 11.67 13.14 -0.13
CA ASP A 218 11.09 14.31 0.55
C ASP A 218 9.57 14.36 0.34
N ASP A 219 9.06 13.67 -0.69
CA ASP A 219 7.64 13.47 -0.94
C ASP A 219 7.05 12.50 0.09
N ARG A 220 6.15 13.01 0.93
CA ARG A 220 5.43 12.26 1.98
C ARG A 220 4.02 11.88 1.56
N THR A 221 3.68 11.96 0.27
CA THR A 221 2.41 11.45 -0.22
C THR A 221 2.31 9.96 0.07
N HIS A 222 1.42 9.58 1.00
CA HIS A 222 1.19 8.19 1.35
C HIS A 222 -0.02 7.65 0.59
N ARG A 223 0.02 6.36 0.23
CA ARG A 223 -1.15 5.69 -0.34
C ARG A 223 -2.21 5.54 0.75
N LEU A 224 -3.44 5.95 0.45
CA LEU A 224 -4.58 5.67 1.31
C LEU A 224 -4.96 4.19 1.17
N ASN A 225 -5.16 3.50 2.29
CA ASN A 225 -5.81 2.19 2.28
C ASN A 225 -7.30 2.39 1.95
N LEU A 226 -7.63 2.28 0.66
CA LEU A 226 -8.98 2.55 0.16
C LEU A 226 -10.01 1.52 0.63
N ASP A 227 -9.59 0.27 0.90
CA ASP A 227 -10.50 -0.76 1.40
C ASP A 227 -10.86 -0.50 2.87
N GLU A 228 -9.88 -0.26 3.74
CA GLU A 228 -10.14 0.14 5.13
C GLU A 228 -10.97 1.42 5.19
N LEU A 229 -10.65 2.41 4.35
CA LEU A 229 -11.38 3.66 4.30
C LEU A 229 -12.83 3.46 3.85
N ARG A 230 -13.06 2.59 2.87
CA ARG A 230 -14.41 2.25 2.42
C ARG A 230 -15.21 1.59 3.54
N ASP A 231 -14.59 0.66 4.27
CA ASP A 231 -15.23 -0.05 5.37
C ASP A 231 -15.51 0.91 6.55
N GLU A 232 -14.59 1.83 6.84
CA GLU A 232 -14.77 2.91 7.82
C GLU A 232 -15.98 3.78 7.44
N VAL A 233 -16.06 4.23 6.19
CA VAL A 233 -17.18 5.06 5.72
C VAL A 233 -18.50 4.31 5.77
N GLN A 234 -18.54 3.01 5.48
CA GLN A 234 -19.76 2.21 5.60
C GLN A 234 -20.28 2.19 7.04
N GLN A 235 -19.40 2.04 8.04
CA GLN A 235 -19.77 2.05 9.46
C GLN A 235 -20.40 3.38 9.91
N TRP A 236 -20.12 4.49 9.22
CA TRP A 236 -20.71 5.79 9.58
C TRP A 236 -22.22 5.85 9.34
N PHE A 237 -22.76 4.95 8.53
CA PHE A 237 -24.19 4.83 8.22
C PHE A 237 -24.91 3.78 9.08
N GLU A 238 -24.22 3.17 10.05
CA GLU A 238 -24.88 2.34 11.05
C GLU A 238 -25.88 3.17 11.87
N PRO A 239 -27.02 2.59 12.31
CA PRO A 239 -28.07 3.31 13.03
C PRO A 239 -27.55 4.12 14.22
N GLU A 240 -26.63 3.57 15.00
CA GLU A 240 -26.03 4.22 16.17
C GLU A 240 -25.20 5.46 15.77
N SER A 241 -24.47 5.39 14.66
CA SER A 241 -23.68 6.51 14.15
C SER A 241 -24.58 7.62 13.59
N LEU A 242 -25.63 7.24 12.86
CA LEU A 242 -26.63 8.18 12.36
C LEU A 242 -27.37 8.88 13.51
N GLU A 243 -27.79 8.13 14.54
CA GLU A 243 -28.43 8.72 15.73
C GLU A 243 -27.49 9.66 16.48
N ALA A 244 -26.19 9.33 16.58
CA ALA A 244 -25.22 10.21 17.24
C ALA A 244 -25.02 11.55 16.51
N LEU A 245 -25.20 11.58 15.19
CA LEU A 245 -24.96 12.77 14.35
C LEU A 245 -26.24 13.55 14.02
N MET A 246 -27.37 12.85 13.84
CA MET A 246 -28.67 13.43 13.48
C MET A 246 -29.63 13.52 14.67
N GLY A 247 -29.34 12.83 15.77
CA GLY A 247 -30.22 12.68 16.92
C GLY A 247 -31.25 11.55 16.73
N PRO A 248 -31.97 11.16 17.80
CA PRO A 248 -33.02 10.16 17.73
C PRO A 248 -34.20 10.67 16.89
N PRO A 249 -34.83 9.82 16.06
CA PRO A 249 -35.93 10.23 15.20
C PRO A 249 -37.16 10.57 16.06
N ARG A 250 -37.73 11.75 15.83
CA ARG A 250 -38.86 12.32 16.60
C ARG A 250 -40.19 12.18 15.89
N SER A 251 -40.17 11.83 14.60
CA SER A 251 -41.33 11.67 13.75
C SER A 251 -41.23 10.41 12.89
N ALA A 252 -42.35 9.96 12.32
CA ALA A 252 -42.36 8.84 11.38
C ALA A 252 -41.53 9.15 10.13
N THR A 253 -41.58 10.40 9.63
CA THR A 253 -40.78 10.88 8.50
C THR A 253 -39.28 10.83 8.80
N GLU A 254 -38.84 11.32 9.97
CA GLU A 254 -37.44 11.22 10.39
C GLU A 254 -36.97 9.76 10.50
N LYS A 255 -37.83 8.88 11.03
CA LYS A 255 -37.51 7.46 11.12
C LYS A 255 -37.32 6.84 9.73
N LEU A 256 -38.19 7.15 8.77
CA LEU A 256 -38.07 6.68 7.39
C LEU A 256 -36.80 7.24 6.71
N ALA A 257 -36.49 8.52 6.93
CA ALA A 257 -35.29 9.16 6.41
C ALA A 257 -34.00 8.49 6.93
N GLN A 258 -33.88 8.31 8.25
CA GLN A 258 -32.73 7.65 8.86
C GLN A 258 -32.62 6.18 8.43
N ASN A 259 -33.74 5.46 8.33
CA ASN A 259 -33.75 4.09 7.81
C ASN A 259 -33.26 4.04 6.35
N SER A 260 -33.67 4.98 5.49
CA SER A 260 -33.23 5.05 4.10
C SER A 260 -31.71 5.29 3.97
N LEU A 261 -31.14 6.07 4.89
CA LEU A 261 -29.69 6.28 5.01
C LEU A 261 -28.97 5.04 5.55
N ALA A 262 -29.58 4.28 6.47
CA ALA A 262 -29.01 3.07 7.04
C ALA A 262 -29.08 1.85 6.08
N GLN A 263 -30.06 1.83 5.16
CA GLN A 263 -30.22 0.75 4.18
C GLN A 263 -29.00 0.61 3.27
N ASN A 264 -28.51 -0.63 3.10
CA ASN A 264 -27.31 -0.95 2.32
C ASN A 264 -27.25 -0.23 0.96
N GLY A 265 -26.06 0.26 0.65
CA GLY A 265 -25.74 0.90 -0.63
C GLY A 265 -24.25 0.87 -0.87
N LYS A 266 -23.80 1.14 -2.10
CA LYS A 266 -22.37 1.12 -2.43
C LYS A 266 -21.59 2.27 -1.78
N ARG A 267 -22.27 3.32 -1.32
CA ARG A 267 -21.70 4.49 -0.62
C ARG A 267 -20.52 5.16 -1.33
N TRP A 268 -20.51 5.14 -2.66
CA TRP A 268 -19.43 5.74 -3.45
C TRP A 268 -19.30 7.25 -3.24
N ARG A 269 -20.41 7.98 -3.11
CA ARG A 269 -20.40 9.45 -2.93
C ARG A 269 -19.80 9.89 -1.59
N PRO A 270 -20.24 9.37 -0.43
CA PRO A 270 -19.58 9.67 0.84
C PRO A 270 -18.13 9.16 0.85
N PHE A 271 -17.85 7.99 0.29
CA PHE A 271 -16.48 7.48 0.20
C PHE A 271 -15.55 8.42 -0.60
N LEU A 272 -15.99 8.89 -1.78
CA LEU A 272 -15.22 9.83 -2.60
C LEU A 272 -15.00 11.17 -1.89
N THR A 273 -15.99 11.64 -1.12
CA THR A 273 -15.86 12.86 -0.30
C THR A 273 -14.70 12.71 0.69
N VAL A 274 -14.60 11.55 1.34
CA VAL A 274 -13.54 11.25 2.32
C VAL A 274 -12.19 11.04 1.65
N CYS A 275 -12.14 10.39 0.48
CA CYS A 275 -10.92 10.26 -0.31
C CYS A 275 -10.38 11.63 -0.74
N ALA A 276 -11.25 12.51 -1.26
CA ALA A 276 -10.86 13.85 -1.66
C ALA A 276 -10.35 14.66 -0.47
N TRP A 277 -11.01 14.57 0.68
CA TRP A 277 -10.55 15.19 1.92
C TRP A 277 -9.15 14.72 2.32
N LYS A 278 -8.95 13.40 2.43
CA LYS A 278 -7.67 12.81 2.84
C LYS A 278 -6.54 13.07 1.85
N ALA A 279 -6.85 13.22 0.57
CA ALA A 279 -5.85 13.54 -0.45
C ALA A 279 -5.42 15.02 -0.45
N LEU A 280 -6.27 15.92 0.06
CA LEU A 280 -6.03 17.36 0.03
C LEU A 280 -5.53 17.92 1.36
N ILE A 281 -5.75 17.21 2.47
CA ILE A 281 -5.36 17.66 3.81
C ILE A 281 -3.96 17.16 4.16
N ASP A 282 -3.14 18.04 4.74
CA ASP A 282 -1.85 17.68 5.33
C ASP A 282 -2.08 17.01 6.69
N ASP A 283 -1.31 15.98 7.03
CA ASP A 283 -1.38 15.29 8.33
C ASP A 283 -1.17 16.24 9.52
N SER A 284 -0.53 17.39 9.30
CA SER A 284 -0.35 18.45 10.29
C SER A 284 -1.64 19.24 10.59
N GLU A 285 -2.63 19.20 9.69
CA GLU A 285 -3.94 19.81 9.87
C GLU A 285 -4.95 18.81 10.45
N ALA A 286 -4.75 18.45 11.72
CA ALA A 286 -5.69 17.61 12.45
C ALA A 286 -7.05 18.32 12.58
N ARG A 287 -8.01 17.95 11.73
CA ARG A 287 -9.41 18.35 11.88
C ARG A 287 -10.25 17.28 12.56
N PRO A 288 -11.34 17.66 13.27
CA PRO A 288 -12.20 16.69 13.92
C PRO A 288 -12.83 15.73 12.90
N LEU A 289 -12.64 14.42 13.11
CA LEU A 289 -13.29 13.37 12.32
C LEU A 289 -14.81 13.56 12.23
N ARG A 290 -15.42 14.16 13.26
CA ARG A 290 -16.84 14.49 13.30
C ARG A 290 -17.29 15.35 12.12
N ASP A 291 -16.53 16.38 11.75
CA ASP A 291 -16.94 17.32 10.70
C ASP A 291 -16.93 16.64 9.33
N LEU A 292 -15.94 15.79 9.08
CA LEU A 292 -15.88 14.98 7.87
C LEU A 292 -17.06 13.98 7.78
N LYS A 293 -17.45 13.37 8.90
CA LYS A 293 -18.64 12.50 8.95
C LYS A 293 -19.91 13.26 8.60
N LEU A 294 -20.09 14.48 9.12
CA LEU A 294 -21.25 15.32 8.80
C LEU A 294 -21.33 15.61 7.30
N LEU A 295 -20.21 15.99 6.67
CA LEU A 295 -20.16 16.25 5.23
C LEU A 295 -20.46 14.99 4.40
N ALA A 296 -19.88 13.84 4.76
CA ALA A 296 -20.12 12.59 4.06
C ALA A 296 -21.60 12.17 4.14
N ILE A 297 -22.22 12.29 5.32
CA ILE A 297 -23.65 11.97 5.50
C ILE A 297 -24.52 12.98 4.76
N ALA A 298 -24.18 14.27 4.77
CA ALA A 298 -24.90 15.29 4.01
C ALA A 298 -24.97 14.98 2.51
N VAL A 299 -23.84 14.53 1.92
CA VAL A 299 -23.79 14.10 0.52
C VAL A 299 -24.71 12.90 0.26
N GLU A 300 -24.77 11.94 1.17
CA GLU A 300 -25.68 10.80 1.05
C GLU A 300 -27.15 11.19 1.27
N CYS A 301 -27.45 12.18 2.12
CA CYS A 301 -28.78 12.78 2.27
C CYS A 301 -29.28 13.32 0.93
N PHE A 302 -28.48 14.13 0.23
CA PHE A 302 -28.85 14.66 -1.08
C PHE A 302 -29.02 13.54 -2.11
N HIS A 303 -28.14 12.54 -2.08
CA HIS A 303 -28.27 11.39 -2.97
C HIS A 303 -29.58 10.64 -2.75
N LYS A 304 -29.91 10.30 -1.50
CA LYS A 304 -31.14 9.56 -1.17
C LYS A 304 -32.40 10.37 -1.46
N ALA A 305 -32.37 11.68 -1.18
CA ALA A 305 -33.46 12.57 -1.56
C ALA A 305 -33.71 12.55 -3.07
N SER A 306 -32.65 12.63 -3.89
CA SER A 306 -32.79 12.57 -5.34
C SER A 306 -33.41 11.24 -5.77
N LEU A 307 -32.94 10.09 -5.26
CA LEU A 307 -33.53 8.79 -5.65
C LEU A 307 -35.02 8.69 -5.31
N ILE A 308 -35.42 9.18 -4.14
CA ILE A 308 -36.83 9.13 -3.72
C ILE A 308 -37.70 9.99 -4.63
N HIS A 309 -37.23 11.18 -5.00
CA HIS A 309 -37.95 12.07 -5.91
C HIS A 309 -37.94 11.56 -7.36
N ASP A 310 -36.80 11.05 -7.84
CA ASP A 310 -36.66 10.45 -9.17
C ASP A 310 -37.60 9.25 -9.32
N ASP A 311 -37.69 8.37 -8.32
CA ASP A 311 -38.60 7.22 -8.33
C ASP A 311 -40.07 7.65 -8.53
N ILE A 312 -40.47 8.81 -7.99
CA ILE A 312 -41.82 9.36 -8.17
C ILE A 312 -41.98 9.96 -9.57
N GLU A 313 -40.97 10.68 -10.06
CA GLU A 313 -41.00 11.31 -11.39
C GLU A 313 -41.05 10.26 -12.51
N ASP A 314 -40.32 9.16 -12.33
CA ASP A 314 -40.20 8.06 -13.28
C ASP A 314 -41.33 7.01 -13.17
N ASP A 315 -42.20 7.12 -12.15
CA ASP A 315 -43.27 6.14 -11.83
C ASP A 315 -42.71 4.72 -11.59
N ASP A 316 -41.53 4.63 -10.97
CA ASP A 316 -40.83 3.38 -10.72
C ASP A 316 -41.38 2.66 -9.48
N GLU A 317 -42.07 1.53 -9.66
CA GLU A 317 -42.56 0.73 -8.51
C GLU A 317 -41.45 -0.01 -7.74
N PHE A 318 -40.30 -0.26 -8.38
CA PHE A 318 -39.20 -1.05 -7.81
C PHE A 318 -37.81 -0.46 -8.13
N ARG A 319 -36.91 -0.50 -7.14
CA ARG A 319 -35.49 -0.15 -7.29
C ARG A 319 -34.61 -1.24 -6.68
N TYR A 320 -33.66 -1.75 -7.45
CA TYR A 320 -32.78 -2.86 -7.07
C TYR A 320 -33.50 -4.12 -6.55
N GLY A 321 -34.74 -4.35 -7.00
CA GLY A 321 -35.56 -5.49 -6.58
C GLY A 321 -36.38 -5.26 -5.29
N GLU A 322 -36.25 -4.10 -4.66
CA GLU A 322 -37.08 -3.66 -3.53
C GLU A 322 -38.13 -2.66 -4.02
N ARG A 323 -39.25 -2.52 -3.30
CA ARG A 323 -40.28 -1.54 -3.66
C ARG A 323 -39.78 -0.13 -3.36
N THR A 324 -40.13 0.83 -4.19
CA THR A 324 -39.80 2.23 -3.96
C THR A 324 -40.63 2.81 -2.82
N MET A 325 -40.12 3.86 -2.18
CA MET A 325 -40.77 4.46 -1.01
C MET A 325 -42.19 4.95 -1.30
N HIS A 326 -42.42 5.53 -2.49
CA HIS A 326 -43.75 5.99 -2.86
C HIS A 326 -44.73 4.84 -3.12
N ALA A 327 -44.23 3.68 -3.57
CA ALA A 327 -45.04 2.49 -3.76
C ALA A 327 -45.42 1.83 -2.41
N GLU A 328 -44.55 1.93 -1.39
CA GLU A 328 -44.81 1.37 -0.05
C GLU A 328 -45.63 2.31 0.85
N GLU A 329 -45.20 3.56 0.98
CA GLU A 329 -45.72 4.54 1.95
C GLU A 329 -46.66 5.58 1.31
N GLY A 330 -46.72 5.62 -0.02
CA GLY A 330 -47.48 6.59 -0.80
C GLY A 330 -46.67 7.85 -1.13
N ILE A 331 -47.05 8.48 -2.25
CA ILE A 331 -46.41 9.70 -2.79
C ILE A 331 -46.25 10.81 -1.74
N PRO A 332 -47.28 11.19 -0.93
CA PRO A 332 -47.13 12.29 0.02
C PRO A 332 -46.07 12.04 1.09
N VAL A 333 -45.90 10.79 1.54
CA VAL A 333 -44.89 10.44 2.54
C VAL A 333 -43.50 10.47 1.91
N ALA A 334 -43.36 9.90 0.71
CA ALA A 334 -42.09 9.88 -0.01
C ALA A 334 -41.56 11.29 -0.30
N ILE A 335 -42.42 12.22 -0.75
CA ILE A 335 -42.05 13.63 -0.94
C ILE A 335 -41.55 14.24 0.37
N ASN A 336 -42.29 14.07 1.47
CA ASN A 336 -41.88 14.63 2.77
C ASN A 336 -40.54 14.07 3.26
N VAL A 337 -40.25 12.79 2.99
CA VAL A 337 -38.97 12.19 3.36
C VAL A 337 -37.83 12.74 2.51
N GLY A 338 -38.02 12.87 1.19
CA GLY A 338 -37.02 13.46 0.31
C GLY A 338 -36.73 14.92 0.66
N ASP A 339 -37.76 15.74 0.87
CA ASP A 339 -37.63 17.13 1.33
C ASP A 339 -36.92 17.25 2.67
N LEU A 340 -37.24 16.37 3.63
CA LEU A 340 -36.56 16.31 4.92
C LEU A 340 -35.07 16.01 4.75
N LEU A 341 -34.71 15.05 3.90
CA LEU A 341 -33.31 14.69 3.64
C LEU A 341 -32.54 15.84 2.99
N ILE A 342 -33.16 16.62 2.10
CA ILE A 342 -32.54 17.86 1.57
C ILE A 342 -32.24 18.84 2.70
N GLY A 343 -33.22 19.10 3.58
CA GLY A 343 -33.04 19.98 4.73
C GLY A 343 -31.96 19.50 5.71
N GLU A 344 -31.94 18.19 5.99
CA GLU A 344 -30.93 17.57 6.83
C GLU A 344 -29.52 17.68 6.23
N GLY A 345 -29.37 17.50 4.92
CA GLY A 345 -28.07 17.70 4.24
C GLY A 345 -27.49 19.09 4.49
N TYR A 346 -28.30 20.14 4.32
CA TYR A 346 -27.87 21.52 4.62
C TYR A 346 -27.62 21.76 6.12
N ARG A 347 -28.45 21.19 6.99
CA ARG A 347 -28.26 21.29 8.45
C ARG A 347 -26.91 20.70 8.86
N LEU A 348 -26.57 19.52 8.34
CA LEU A 348 -25.32 18.81 8.64
C LEU A 348 -24.10 19.59 8.14
N ILE A 349 -24.16 20.20 6.94
CA ILE A 349 -23.09 21.08 6.44
C ILE A 349 -22.91 22.29 7.36
N SER A 350 -24.01 22.91 7.79
CA SER A 350 -24.00 24.07 8.69
C SER A 350 -23.45 23.76 10.10
N GLU A 351 -23.62 22.52 10.57
CA GLU A 351 -23.10 22.05 11.86
C GLU A 351 -21.66 21.52 11.82
N ALA A 352 -21.09 21.39 10.63
CA ALA A 352 -19.68 21.08 10.47
C ALA A 352 -18.86 22.32 10.85
N GLY A 353 -17.82 22.14 11.67
CA GLY A 353 -17.03 23.20 12.30
C GLY A 353 -16.16 24.07 11.37
N PHE A 354 -16.67 24.47 10.21
CA PHE A 354 -15.99 25.30 9.20
C PHE A 354 -16.28 26.78 9.38
N ALA A 355 -15.43 27.62 8.81
CA ALA A 355 -15.67 29.06 8.80
C ALA A 355 -16.95 29.38 8.00
N PRO A 356 -17.74 30.40 8.39
CA PRO A 356 -18.99 30.74 7.71
C PRO A 356 -18.85 30.91 6.19
N GLU A 357 -17.75 31.49 5.73
CA GLU A 357 -17.46 31.67 4.30
C GLU A 357 -17.32 30.32 3.58
N GLN A 358 -16.68 29.35 4.21
CA GLN A 358 -16.52 27.99 3.66
C GLN A 358 -17.86 27.23 3.64
N VAL A 359 -18.66 27.38 4.69
CA VAL A 359 -20.01 26.78 4.76
C VAL A 359 -20.89 27.35 3.63
N VAL A 360 -20.82 28.65 3.38
CA VAL A 360 -21.56 29.30 2.28
C VAL A 360 -21.08 28.83 0.91
N GLU A 361 -19.80 28.52 0.72
CA GLU A 361 -19.32 27.94 -0.55
C GLU A 361 -19.80 26.50 -0.79
N MET A 362 -20.20 25.78 0.26
CA MET A 362 -20.69 24.39 0.18
C MET A 362 -22.21 24.29 -0.08
N ILE A 363 -22.96 25.37 0.15
CA ILE A 363 -24.44 25.44 0.09
C ILE A 363 -24.84 26.22 -1.16
#